data_AF-A0A0C1HAQ8-F1
#
_entry.id   AF-A0A0C1HAQ8-F1
#
_cell.length_a   1.000
_cell.length_b   1.000
_cell.length_c   1.000
_cell.angle_alpha   90.00
_cell.angle_beta   90.00
_cell.angle_gamma   90.00
#
_symmetry.space_group_name_H-M   'P 1'
#
loop_
_entity.id
_entity.type
_entity.pdbx_description
1 polymer ?
#
loop_
_entity_poly.entity_id
_entity_poly.type
_entity_poly.pdbx_seq_one_letter_code
_entity_poly.pdbx_strand_id
1 'polypeptide(L)'
;MAKELEKFKAEHKKLAAGTKKFTTAEGDKLKKRVGISLGNAWEGEDYFRESLAKARKDGVESKKMADLQKNKHVKDGLTTWNKAVDIHQEELNAMLGFCKEAQAHLTKIQKLIGDIEKDLKKRSKSSASKKDIEALRDTLAKEAAEVKKAALYEGKLNAAQKFYAANFQKTVTKIVKESGDSHDKKLDATELPQLLVDRNLKKYTTRVGALVKAINGHCVAAIEKAGEDLKAAAPDLKAAAAKFKDLKKINDQYQTAKKKFPGAINDSKDKKKLLATLKRFNDLTAASERKLRGTTVTIKKAAV
;
A
#
# COMPACT_ATOMS: atom_id res chain seq x y z
N MET A 1 -53.30 6.04 -19.16
CA MET A 1 -52.01 6.78 -19.18
C MET A 1 -51.43 7.09 -17.80
N ALA A 2 -52.23 7.35 -16.74
CA ALA A 2 -51.75 7.46 -15.36
C ALA A 2 -51.18 6.14 -14.78
N LYS A 3 -51.65 4.98 -15.28
CA LYS A 3 -51.20 3.64 -14.85
C LYS A 3 -49.70 3.39 -15.06
N GLU A 4 -49.09 3.89 -16.13
CA GLU A 4 -47.64 3.71 -16.38
C GLU A 4 -46.79 4.56 -15.43
N LEU A 5 -47.21 5.80 -15.13
CA LEU A 5 -46.52 6.62 -14.13
C LEU A 5 -46.53 5.95 -12.75
N GLU A 6 -47.67 5.40 -12.34
CA GLU A 6 -47.75 4.67 -11.06
C GLU A 6 -46.92 3.38 -11.06
N LYS A 7 -46.84 2.67 -12.20
CA LYS A 7 -45.93 1.53 -12.36
C LYS A 7 -44.46 1.94 -12.23
N PHE A 8 -44.05 3.03 -12.89
CA PHE A 8 -42.68 3.54 -12.78
C PHE A 8 -42.34 4.01 -11.36
N LYS A 9 -43.27 4.71 -10.68
CA LYS A 9 -43.10 5.09 -9.27
C LYS A 9 -42.99 3.87 -8.35
N ALA A 10 -43.79 2.83 -8.58
CA ALA A 10 -43.72 1.60 -7.79
C ALA A 10 -42.38 0.88 -7.96
N GLU A 11 -41.87 0.77 -9.20
CA GLU A 11 -40.55 0.20 -9.46
C GLU A 11 -39.42 1.08 -8.90
N HIS A 12 -39.51 2.40 -9.05
CA HIS A 12 -38.55 3.32 -8.42
C HIS A 12 -38.53 3.16 -6.90
N LYS A 13 -39.69 3.04 -6.24
CA LYS A 13 -39.76 2.82 -4.78
C LYS A 13 -39.05 1.53 -4.35
N LYS A 14 -39.13 0.46 -5.14
CA LYS A 14 -38.38 -0.80 -4.89
C LYS A 14 -36.87 -0.59 -5.03
N LEU A 15 -36.44 0.22 -6.01
CA LEU A 15 -35.02 0.49 -6.24
C LEU A 15 -34.42 1.49 -5.24
N ALA A 16 -35.21 2.46 -4.76
CA ALA A 16 -34.75 3.52 -3.86
C ALA A 16 -34.15 2.98 -2.55
N ALA A 17 -34.67 1.86 -2.04
CA ALA A 17 -34.12 1.18 -0.87
C ALA A 17 -32.68 0.67 -1.12
N GLY A 18 -32.44 0.08 -2.30
CA GLY A 18 -31.11 -0.36 -2.72
C GLY A 18 -30.15 0.80 -2.97
N THR A 19 -30.63 1.91 -3.54
CA THR A 19 -29.81 3.10 -3.82
C THR A 19 -29.18 3.67 -2.55
N LYS A 20 -29.88 3.63 -1.41
CA LYS A 20 -29.35 4.08 -0.11
C LYS A 20 -28.18 3.24 0.41
N LYS A 21 -28.03 1.98 -0.04
CA LYS A 21 -26.93 1.10 0.34
C LYS A 21 -25.64 1.44 -0.41
N PHE A 22 -25.75 1.85 -1.69
CA PHE A 22 -24.61 2.02 -2.59
C PHE A 22 -24.13 3.47 -2.62
N THR A 23 -23.53 3.91 -1.51
CA THR A 23 -22.99 5.27 -1.37
C THR A 23 -21.46 5.28 -1.49
N THR A 24 -20.90 6.43 -1.83
CA THR A 24 -19.45 6.64 -1.80
C THR A 24 -18.88 6.49 -0.38
N ALA A 25 -19.64 6.90 0.64
CA ALA A 25 -19.25 6.76 2.05
C ALA A 25 -19.04 5.29 2.46
N GLU A 26 -19.94 4.39 2.07
CA GLU A 26 -19.77 2.96 2.34
C GLU A 26 -18.59 2.38 1.52
N GLY A 27 -18.42 2.80 0.26
CA GLY A 27 -17.26 2.44 -0.55
C GLY A 27 -15.92 2.88 0.07
N ASP A 28 -15.84 4.10 0.60
CA ASP A 28 -14.65 4.62 1.29
C ASP A 28 -14.36 3.85 2.58
N LYS A 29 -15.41 3.48 3.33
CA LYS A 29 -15.29 2.67 4.54
C LYS A 29 -14.76 1.27 4.24
N LEU A 30 -15.28 0.58 3.22
CA LEU A 30 -14.79 -0.74 2.80
C LEU A 30 -13.35 -0.65 2.28
N LYS A 31 -13.03 0.33 1.42
CA LYS A 31 -11.66 0.59 0.96
C LYS A 31 -10.69 0.79 2.14
N LYS A 32 -11.12 1.53 3.18
CA LYS A 32 -10.31 1.75 4.38
C LYS A 32 -10.07 0.46 5.17
N ARG A 33 -11.08 -0.41 5.31
CA ARG A 33 -10.92 -1.72 5.95
C ARG A 33 -9.93 -2.60 5.20
N VAL A 34 -10.00 -2.66 3.86
CA VAL A 34 -9.01 -3.35 3.01
C VAL A 34 -7.60 -2.82 3.25
N GLY A 35 -7.44 -1.49 3.37
CA GLY A 35 -6.15 -0.87 3.69
C GLY A 35 -5.61 -1.25 5.08
N ILE A 36 -6.48 -1.28 6.09
CA ILE A 36 -6.10 -1.67 7.47
C ILE A 36 -5.72 -3.15 7.53
N SER A 37 -6.54 -4.04 6.95
CA SER A 37 -6.28 -5.48 6.96
C SER A 37 -5.00 -5.83 6.20
N LEU A 38 -4.71 -5.14 5.09
CA LEU A 38 -3.43 -5.27 4.38
C LEU A 38 -2.25 -4.88 5.27
N GLY A 39 -2.38 -3.77 6.02
CA GLY A 39 -1.37 -3.35 7.00
C GLY A 39 -1.09 -4.42 8.04
N ASN A 40 -2.14 -5.01 8.62
CA ASN A 40 -2.00 -6.10 9.59
C ASN A 40 -1.35 -7.35 8.97
N ALA A 41 -1.67 -7.66 7.71
CA ALA A 41 -1.08 -8.79 7.00
C ALA A 41 0.42 -8.59 6.78
N TRP A 42 0.86 -7.36 6.50
CA TRP A 42 2.29 -7.01 6.44
C TRP A 42 2.98 -7.11 7.81
N GLU A 43 2.33 -6.71 8.89
CA GLU A 43 2.89 -6.91 10.24
C GLU A 43 3.03 -8.40 10.60
N GLY A 44 2.10 -9.24 10.13
CA GLY A 44 2.19 -10.69 10.21
C GLY A 44 3.37 -11.25 9.42
N GLU A 45 3.60 -10.77 8.20
CA GLU A 45 4.78 -11.11 7.38
C GLU A 45 6.08 -10.78 8.11
N ASP A 46 6.17 -9.57 8.67
CA ASP A 46 7.34 -9.12 9.43
C ASP A 46 7.58 -10.01 10.66
N TYR A 47 6.52 -10.33 11.41
CA TYR A 47 6.64 -11.22 12.57
C TYR A 47 7.11 -12.62 12.16
N PHE A 48 6.62 -13.16 11.05
CA PHE A 48 7.10 -14.42 10.51
C PHE A 48 8.60 -14.36 10.12
N ARG A 49 9.03 -13.27 9.47
CA ARG A 49 10.46 -13.06 9.12
C ARG A 49 11.35 -12.98 10.36
N GLU A 50 10.91 -12.28 11.40
CA GLU A 50 11.65 -12.16 12.67
C GLU A 50 11.76 -13.52 13.38
N SER A 51 10.66 -14.28 13.45
CA SER A 51 10.66 -15.64 13.99
C SER A 51 11.59 -16.57 13.22
N LEU A 52 11.61 -16.48 11.88
CA LEU A 52 12.50 -17.25 11.03
C LEU A 52 13.97 -16.87 11.25
N ALA A 53 14.28 -15.58 11.36
CA ALA A 53 15.63 -15.10 11.64
C ALA A 53 16.12 -15.57 13.02
N LYS A 54 15.24 -15.58 14.03
CA LYS A 54 15.56 -16.11 15.36
C LYS A 54 15.83 -17.62 15.30
N ALA A 55 14.94 -18.40 14.67
CA ALA A 55 15.13 -19.85 14.53
C ALA A 55 16.45 -20.21 13.83
N ARG A 56 16.86 -19.44 12.81
CA ARG A 56 18.16 -19.63 12.14
C ARG A 56 19.34 -19.32 13.05
N LYS A 57 19.26 -18.28 13.88
CA LYS A 57 20.28 -17.99 14.90
C LYS A 57 20.38 -19.10 15.94
N ASP A 58 19.26 -19.75 16.24
CA ASP A 58 19.18 -20.89 17.15
C ASP A 58 19.57 -22.22 16.49
N GLY A 59 20.17 -22.20 15.29
CA GLY A 59 20.73 -23.38 14.61
C GLY A 59 19.77 -24.11 13.65
N VAL A 60 18.58 -23.56 13.38
CA VAL A 60 17.66 -24.17 12.40
C VAL A 60 18.06 -23.79 10.97
N GLU A 61 18.75 -24.70 10.28
CA GLU A 61 19.28 -24.47 8.92
C GLU A 61 18.33 -24.91 7.79
N SER A 62 17.24 -25.62 8.11
CA SER A 62 16.35 -26.15 7.07
C SER A 62 15.68 -25.04 6.25
N LYS A 63 15.62 -25.25 4.94
CA LYS A 63 14.89 -24.41 3.98
C LYS A 63 13.54 -25.02 3.60
N LYS A 64 13.12 -26.10 4.27
CA LYS A 64 11.81 -26.73 4.06
C LYS A 64 10.84 -26.21 5.11
N MET A 65 9.67 -25.74 4.68
CA MET A 65 8.66 -25.20 5.60
C MET A 65 8.24 -26.20 6.68
N ALA A 66 8.07 -27.47 6.30
CA ALA A 66 7.66 -28.53 7.24
C ALA A 66 8.66 -28.71 8.41
N ASP A 67 9.95 -28.53 8.16
CA ASP A 67 10.97 -28.59 9.22
C ASP A 67 10.99 -27.31 10.06
N LEU A 68 10.85 -26.16 9.40
CA LEU A 68 10.78 -24.87 10.07
C LEU A 68 9.58 -24.77 11.03
N GLN A 69 8.44 -25.35 10.66
CA GLN A 69 7.24 -25.39 11.50
C GLN A 69 7.38 -26.25 12.77
N LYS A 70 8.45 -27.05 12.90
CA LYS A 70 8.78 -27.73 14.17
C LYS A 70 9.26 -26.74 15.23
N ASN A 71 9.82 -25.59 14.80
CA ASN A 71 10.14 -24.49 15.71
C ASN A 71 8.86 -23.71 16.06
N LYS A 72 8.55 -23.62 17.36
CA LYS A 72 7.34 -22.96 17.87
C LYS A 72 7.21 -21.51 17.39
N HIS A 73 8.29 -20.72 17.42
CA HIS A 73 8.24 -19.31 17.01
C HIS A 73 7.91 -19.16 15.52
N VAL A 74 8.46 -20.03 14.68
CA VAL A 74 8.18 -20.00 13.23
C VAL A 74 6.75 -20.44 12.94
N LYS A 75 6.26 -21.49 13.62
CA LYS A 75 4.87 -21.95 13.54
C LYS A 75 3.88 -20.85 13.96
N ASP A 76 4.13 -20.21 15.09
CA ASP A 76 3.28 -19.13 15.61
C ASP A 76 3.29 -17.91 14.69
N GLY A 77 4.47 -17.56 14.15
CA GLY A 77 4.65 -16.51 13.16
C GLY A 77 3.84 -16.75 11.88
N LEU A 78 3.96 -17.94 11.31
CA LEU A 78 3.22 -18.32 10.10
C LEU A 78 1.71 -18.39 10.35
N THR A 79 1.28 -18.89 11.51
CA THR A 79 -0.14 -18.97 11.89
C THR A 79 -0.75 -17.57 12.03
N THR A 80 -0.03 -16.65 12.67
CA THR A 80 -0.43 -15.25 12.83
C THR A 80 -0.54 -14.57 11.47
N TRP A 81 0.44 -14.79 10.59
CA TRP A 81 0.42 -14.22 9.25
C TRP A 81 -0.74 -14.76 8.40
N ASN A 82 -0.97 -16.08 8.40
CA ASN A 82 -2.12 -16.71 7.73
C ASN A 82 -3.44 -16.06 8.16
N LYS A 83 -3.70 -15.94 9.48
CA LYS A 83 -4.93 -15.33 9.99
C LYS A 83 -5.11 -13.89 9.50
N ALA A 84 -4.03 -13.10 9.46
CA ALA A 84 -4.10 -11.74 8.97
C ALA A 84 -4.36 -11.67 7.46
N VAL A 85 -3.86 -12.63 6.68
CA VAL A 85 -4.13 -12.77 5.25
C VAL A 85 -5.57 -13.17 4.99
N ASP A 86 -6.12 -14.10 5.77
CA ASP A 86 -7.52 -14.52 5.68
C ASP A 86 -8.47 -13.35 5.92
N ILE A 87 -8.25 -12.59 7.00
CA ILE A 87 -8.99 -11.35 7.29
C ILE A 87 -8.87 -10.34 6.14
N HIS A 88 -7.68 -10.20 5.55
CA HIS A 88 -7.50 -9.32 4.40
C HIS A 88 -8.32 -9.79 3.18
N GLN A 89 -8.35 -11.09 2.91
CA GLN A 89 -9.15 -11.66 1.82
C GLN A 89 -10.65 -11.48 2.06
N GLU A 90 -11.13 -11.61 3.30
CA GLU A 90 -12.53 -11.37 3.67
C GLU A 90 -12.94 -9.91 3.41
N GLU A 91 -12.13 -8.95 3.84
CA GLU A 91 -12.39 -7.52 3.60
C GLU A 91 -12.33 -7.17 2.10
N LEU A 92 -11.41 -7.78 1.36
CA LEU A 92 -11.35 -7.65 -0.10
C LEU A 92 -12.62 -8.22 -0.76
N ASN A 93 -13.07 -9.41 -0.34
CA ASN A 93 -14.29 -10.03 -0.86
C ASN A 93 -15.53 -9.18 -0.55
N ALA A 94 -15.62 -8.59 0.64
CA ALA A 94 -16.71 -7.67 1.00
C ALA A 94 -16.75 -6.45 0.06
N MET A 95 -15.58 -5.88 -0.23
CA MET A 95 -15.44 -4.75 -1.16
C MET A 95 -15.83 -5.11 -2.60
N LEU A 96 -15.36 -6.27 -3.10
CA LEU A 96 -15.70 -6.75 -4.45
C LEU A 96 -17.19 -7.11 -4.54
N GLY A 97 -17.75 -7.72 -3.49
CA GLY A 97 -19.18 -8.00 -3.38
C GLY A 97 -20.02 -6.73 -3.44
N PHE A 98 -19.64 -5.70 -2.67
CA PHE A 98 -20.27 -4.38 -2.72
C PHE A 98 -20.26 -3.77 -4.13
N CYS A 99 -19.11 -3.81 -4.83
CA CYS A 99 -19.00 -3.27 -6.19
C CYS A 99 -19.88 -4.05 -7.19
N LYS A 100 -19.88 -5.38 -7.10
CA LYS A 100 -20.69 -6.26 -7.95
C LYS A 100 -22.19 -6.03 -7.73
N GLU A 101 -22.63 -5.92 -6.48
CA GLU A 101 -24.02 -5.62 -6.14
C GLU A 101 -24.43 -4.22 -6.62
N ALA A 102 -23.57 -3.22 -6.43
CA ALA A 102 -23.80 -1.86 -6.93
C ALA A 102 -23.95 -1.84 -8.45
N GLN A 103 -23.11 -2.59 -9.18
CA GLN A 103 -23.20 -2.72 -10.64
C GLN A 103 -24.52 -3.39 -11.07
N ALA A 104 -24.94 -4.46 -10.37
CA ALA A 104 -26.22 -5.12 -10.65
C ALA A 104 -27.41 -4.20 -10.36
N HIS A 105 -27.35 -3.37 -9.31
CA HIS A 105 -28.37 -2.37 -9.00
C HIS A 105 -28.41 -1.25 -10.04
N LEU A 106 -27.25 -0.76 -10.49
CA LEU A 106 -27.13 0.23 -11.56
C LEU A 106 -27.82 -0.24 -12.83
N THR A 107 -27.61 -1.50 -13.24
CA THR A 107 -28.27 -2.08 -14.42
C THR A 107 -29.80 -2.04 -14.31
N LYS A 108 -30.35 -2.26 -13.11
CA LYS A 108 -31.82 -2.18 -12.87
C LYS A 108 -32.33 -0.74 -13.01
N ILE A 109 -31.61 0.25 -12.45
CA ILE A 109 -31.95 1.67 -12.61
C ILE A 109 -31.90 2.07 -14.09
N GLN A 110 -30.85 1.67 -14.81
CA GLN A 110 -30.69 1.98 -16.24
C GLN A 110 -31.79 1.34 -17.09
N LYS A 111 -32.23 0.12 -16.76
CA LYS A 111 -33.37 -0.52 -17.41
C LYS A 111 -34.66 0.30 -17.23
N LEU A 112 -34.95 0.74 -15.99
CA LEU A 112 -36.12 1.56 -15.71
C LEU A 112 -36.08 2.91 -16.44
N ILE A 113 -34.91 3.55 -16.50
CA ILE A 113 -34.71 4.77 -17.31
C ILE A 113 -35.03 4.48 -18.79
N GLY A 114 -34.51 3.39 -19.36
CA GLY A 114 -34.77 3.02 -20.74
C GLY A 114 -36.25 2.72 -21.03
N ASP A 115 -36.97 2.12 -20.08
CA ASP A 115 -38.41 1.88 -20.20
C ASP A 115 -39.20 3.20 -20.13
N ILE A 116 -38.81 4.13 -19.24
CA ILE A 116 -39.37 5.48 -19.17
C ILE A 116 -39.13 6.26 -20.47
N GLU A 117 -37.91 6.20 -21.03
CA GLU A 117 -37.59 6.88 -22.30
C GLU A 117 -38.42 6.36 -23.46
N LYS A 118 -38.67 5.05 -23.53
CA LYS A 118 -39.56 4.44 -24.53
C LYS A 118 -41.00 4.94 -24.38
N ASP A 119 -41.48 5.10 -23.15
CA ASP A 119 -42.83 5.62 -22.88
C ASP A 119 -42.93 7.11 -23.24
N LEU A 120 -41.94 7.92 -22.87
CA LEU A 120 -41.89 9.35 -23.21
C LEU A 120 -41.92 9.60 -24.73
N LYS A 121 -41.24 8.76 -25.53
CA LYS A 121 -41.27 8.84 -27.01
C LYS A 121 -42.66 8.61 -27.60
N LYS A 122 -43.52 7.85 -26.93
CA LYS A 122 -44.88 7.54 -27.40
C LYS A 122 -45.92 8.60 -27.00
N ARG A 123 -45.54 9.57 -26.15
CA ARG A 123 -46.48 10.55 -25.60
C ARG A 123 -46.51 11.85 -26.39
N SER A 124 -47.71 12.37 -26.65
CA SER A 124 -47.91 13.69 -27.22
C SER A 124 -47.39 14.79 -26.29
N LYS A 125 -47.10 15.98 -26.85
CA LYS A 125 -46.68 17.17 -26.08
C LYS A 125 -47.78 17.67 -25.11
N SER A 126 -49.05 17.32 -25.32
CA SER A 126 -50.19 17.70 -24.50
C SER A 126 -50.54 16.72 -23.37
N SER A 127 -49.74 15.66 -23.16
CA SER A 127 -50.01 14.68 -22.11
C SER A 127 -49.75 15.26 -20.71
N ALA A 128 -50.80 15.32 -19.88
CA ALA A 128 -50.75 15.88 -18.53
C ALA A 128 -49.69 15.22 -17.63
N SER A 129 -49.39 13.92 -17.82
CA SER A 129 -48.42 13.18 -16.99
C SER A 129 -46.99 13.19 -17.54
N LYS A 130 -46.72 13.85 -18.67
CA LYS A 130 -45.40 13.82 -19.32
C LYS A 130 -44.31 14.44 -18.44
N LYS A 131 -44.60 15.60 -17.85
CA LYS A 131 -43.66 16.33 -16.98
C LYS A 131 -43.26 15.51 -15.75
N ASP A 132 -44.20 14.78 -15.14
CA ASP A 132 -43.91 13.94 -13.98
C ASP A 132 -43.02 12.73 -14.33
N ILE A 133 -43.22 12.15 -15.51
CA ILE A 133 -42.39 11.04 -16.01
C ILE A 133 -40.98 11.53 -16.35
N GLU A 134 -40.83 12.73 -16.92
CA GLU A 134 -39.54 13.39 -17.14
C GLU A 134 -38.80 13.66 -15.81
N ALA A 135 -39.50 14.16 -14.80
CA ALA A 135 -38.93 14.39 -13.47
C ALA A 135 -38.47 13.08 -12.79
N LEU A 136 -39.23 11.99 -12.97
CA LEU A 136 -38.85 10.67 -12.48
C LEU A 136 -37.60 10.14 -13.20
N ARG A 137 -37.51 10.29 -14.53
CA ARG A 137 -36.30 9.95 -15.31
C ARG A 137 -35.08 10.68 -14.75
N ASP A 138 -35.19 11.98 -14.50
CA ASP A 138 -34.09 12.81 -14.00
C ASP A 138 -33.64 12.42 -12.60
N THR A 139 -34.60 12.04 -11.75
CA THR A 139 -34.30 11.49 -10.42
C THR A 139 -33.51 10.19 -10.54
N LEU A 140 -33.99 9.24 -11.35
CA LEU A 140 -33.31 7.97 -11.59
C LEU A 140 -31.92 8.17 -12.22
N ALA A 141 -31.74 9.15 -13.11
CA ALA A 141 -30.45 9.45 -13.71
C ALA A 141 -29.44 9.97 -12.67
N LYS A 142 -29.86 10.81 -11.74
CA LYS A 142 -29.03 11.26 -10.60
C LYS A 142 -28.67 10.09 -9.68
N GLU A 143 -29.63 9.25 -9.34
CA GLU A 143 -29.39 8.04 -8.54
C GLU A 143 -28.42 7.07 -9.22
N ALA A 144 -28.59 6.84 -10.54
CA ALA A 144 -27.68 6.01 -11.34
C ALA A 144 -26.25 6.55 -11.31
N ALA A 145 -26.07 7.87 -11.39
CA ALA A 145 -24.74 8.49 -11.33
C ALA A 145 -24.06 8.25 -9.97
N GLU A 146 -24.80 8.34 -8.86
CA GLU A 146 -24.25 8.05 -7.52
C GLU A 146 -23.92 6.57 -7.34
N VAL A 147 -24.83 5.66 -7.71
CA VAL A 147 -24.59 4.21 -7.64
C VAL A 147 -23.42 3.80 -8.54
N LYS A 148 -23.25 4.44 -9.70
CA LYS A 148 -22.10 4.21 -10.58
C LYS A 148 -20.78 4.56 -9.89
N LYS A 149 -20.72 5.64 -9.10
CA LYS A 149 -19.51 5.96 -8.32
C LYS A 149 -19.18 4.84 -7.33
N ALA A 150 -20.19 4.26 -6.67
CA ALA A 150 -20.04 3.14 -5.76
C ALA A 150 -19.56 1.87 -6.48
N ALA A 151 -20.11 1.53 -7.65
CA ALA A 151 -19.70 0.37 -8.44
C ALA A 151 -18.23 0.42 -8.91
N LEU A 152 -17.68 1.63 -9.10
CA LEU A 152 -16.31 1.84 -9.59
C LEU A 152 -15.24 1.76 -8.49
N TYR A 153 -15.61 1.46 -7.25
CA TYR A 153 -14.66 1.46 -6.13
C TYR A 153 -13.60 0.36 -6.21
N GLU A 154 -13.86 -0.75 -6.88
CA GLU A 154 -12.85 -1.77 -7.18
C GLU A 154 -11.65 -1.17 -7.94
N GLY A 155 -11.90 -0.23 -8.84
CA GLY A 155 -10.84 0.47 -9.59
C GLY A 155 -9.94 1.35 -8.73
N LYS A 156 -10.37 1.68 -7.50
CA LYS A 156 -9.60 2.48 -6.54
C LYS A 156 -8.66 1.64 -5.67
N LEU A 157 -8.73 0.31 -5.75
CA LEU A 157 -7.82 -0.58 -5.05
C LEU A 157 -6.52 -0.74 -5.84
N ASN A 158 -5.38 -0.66 -5.16
CA ASN A 158 -4.08 -0.89 -5.77
C ASN A 158 -3.76 -2.39 -5.91
N ALA A 159 -2.69 -2.73 -6.62
CA ALA A 159 -2.29 -4.12 -6.84
C ALA A 159 -2.00 -4.89 -5.55
N ALA A 160 -1.39 -4.26 -4.55
CA ALA A 160 -1.14 -4.92 -3.27
C ALA A 160 -2.46 -5.29 -2.57
N GLN A 161 -3.43 -4.38 -2.56
CA GLN A 161 -4.76 -4.65 -1.99
C GLN A 161 -5.52 -5.75 -2.73
N LYS A 162 -5.32 -5.91 -4.04
CA LYS A 162 -6.03 -6.93 -4.84
C LYS A 162 -5.36 -8.30 -4.80
N PHE A 163 -4.04 -8.34 -4.73
CA PHE A 163 -3.28 -9.55 -5.02
C PHE A 163 -2.39 -10.03 -3.87
N TYR A 164 -2.41 -9.39 -2.70
CA TYR A 164 -1.57 -9.82 -1.57
C TYR A 164 -1.89 -11.26 -1.14
N ALA A 165 -3.16 -11.55 -0.85
CA ALA A 165 -3.59 -12.89 -0.45
C ALA A 165 -3.36 -13.94 -1.55
N ALA A 166 -3.64 -13.59 -2.82
CA ALA A 166 -3.36 -14.48 -3.95
C ALA A 166 -1.88 -14.84 -4.10
N ASN A 167 -0.96 -13.95 -3.71
CA ASN A 167 0.47 -14.18 -3.76
C ASN A 167 1.05 -14.76 -2.46
N PHE A 168 0.24 -14.97 -1.42
CA PHE A 168 0.71 -15.32 -0.08
C PHE A 168 1.65 -16.53 -0.06
N GLN A 169 1.25 -17.67 -0.64
CA GLN A 169 2.07 -18.88 -0.66
C GLN A 169 3.40 -18.71 -1.41
N LYS A 170 3.39 -17.89 -2.47
CA LYS A 170 4.59 -17.53 -3.23
C LYS A 170 5.53 -16.68 -2.37
N THR A 171 4.99 -15.70 -1.64
CA THR A 171 5.75 -14.86 -0.70
C THR A 171 6.34 -15.70 0.43
N VAL A 172 5.56 -16.57 1.07
CA VAL A 172 6.02 -17.52 2.10
C VAL A 172 7.20 -18.34 1.58
N THR A 173 7.07 -18.94 0.39
CA THR A 173 8.13 -19.74 -0.22
C THR A 173 9.39 -18.93 -0.50
N LYS A 174 9.24 -17.67 -0.96
CA LYS A 174 10.35 -16.73 -1.20
C LYS A 174 11.10 -16.45 0.11
N ILE A 175 10.39 -16.12 1.18
CA ILE A 175 10.96 -15.80 2.51
C ILE A 175 11.73 -16.98 3.10
N VAL A 176 11.18 -18.19 2.99
CA VAL A 176 11.84 -19.39 3.52
C VAL A 176 13.16 -19.68 2.79
N LYS A 177 13.24 -19.36 1.49
CA LYS A 177 14.43 -19.57 0.65
C LYS A 177 15.44 -18.41 0.73
N GLU A 178 15.03 -17.26 1.23
CA GLU A 178 15.85 -16.07 1.39
C GLU A 178 16.97 -16.31 2.44
N SER A 179 18.22 -16.01 2.08
CA SER A 179 19.33 -15.94 3.05
C SER A 179 19.14 -14.74 4.00
N GLY A 180 19.76 -14.76 5.18
CA GLY A 180 19.64 -13.70 6.18
C GLY A 180 19.97 -12.28 5.65
N ASP A 181 20.83 -12.18 4.64
CA ASP A 181 21.28 -10.92 4.03
C ASP A 181 20.38 -10.39 2.91
N SER A 182 19.31 -11.12 2.55
CA SER A 182 18.46 -10.81 1.40
C SER A 182 17.52 -9.61 1.59
N HIS A 183 17.45 -9.04 2.80
CA HIS A 183 16.68 -7.84 3.11
C HIS A 183 17.11 -6.59 2.32
N ASP A 184 18.25 -6.66 1.64
CA ASP A 184 18.74 -5.60 0.78
C ASP A 184 18.26 -5.73 -0.67
N LYS A 185 17.29 -6.58 -1.01
CA LYS A 185 16.77 -6.62 -2.39
C LYS A 185 15.86 -5.43 -2.70
N LYS A 186 15.83 -5.02 -3.97
CA LYS A 186 14.91 -4.00 -4.45
C LYS A 186 13.49 -4.54 -4.36
N LEU A 187 12.66 -3.93 -3.52
CA LEU A 187 11.25 -4.27 -3.42
C LEU A 187 10.54 -4.02 -4.75
N ASP A 188 9.66 -4.94 -5.13
CA ASP A 188 8.82 -4.77 -6.32
C ASP A 188 7.64 -3.82 -6.06
N ALA A 189 6.85 -3.53 -7.09
CA ALA A 189 5.73 -2.59 -6.99
C ALA A 189 4.64 -3.03 -5.99
N THR A 190 4.52 -4.32 -5.69
CA THR A 190 3.55 -4.86 -4.73
C THR A 190 4.08 -4.78 -3.30
N GLU A 191 5.39 -4.81 -3.13
CA GLU A 191 6.09 -4.74 -1.83
C GLU A 191 6.40 -3.30 -1.40
N LEU A 192 6.59 -2.35 -2.33
CA LEU A 192 6.92 -0.95 -2.02
C LEU A 192 5.99 -0.26 -1.00
N PRO A 193 4.66 -0.49 -1.02
CA PRO A 193 3.77 0.05 0.01
C PRO A 193 4.07 -0.41 1.44
N GLN A 194 4.66 -1.60 1.64
CA GLN A 194 5.03 -2.13 2.96
C GLN A 194 6.04 -1.26 3.70
N LEU A 195 6.87 -0.52 2.96
CA LEU A 195 7.84 0.41 3.54
C LEU A 195 7.17 1.49 4.39
N LEU A 196 5.93 1.85 4.06
CA LEU A 196 5.18 2.93 4.69
C LEU A 196 4.43 2.50 5.97
N VAL A 197 4.60 1.25 6.40
CA VAL A 197 4.04 0.74 7.66
C VAL A 197 4.91 1.15 8.84
N ASP A 198 4.30 1.41 10.00
CA ASP A 198 4.96 1.95 11.19
C ASP A 198 6.13 1.09 11.69
N ARG A 199 6.01 -0.24 11.64
CA ARG A 199 7.11 -1.16 11.99
C ARG A 199 8.32 -1.00 11.08
N ASN A 200 8.10 -1.01 9.75
CA ASN A 200 9.18 -0.83 8.78
C ASN A 200 9.79 0.57 8.88
N LEU A 201 8.97 1.62 9.06
CA LEU A 201 9.47 2.96 9.31
C LEU A 201 10.36 3.02 10.55
N LYS A 202 9.96 2.39 11.67
CA LYS A 202 10.77 2.34 12.89
C LYS A 202 12.10 1.60 12.65
N LYS A 203 12.04 0.41 12.04
CA LYS A 203 13.22 -0.41 11.70
C LYS A 203 14.21 0.36 10.83
N TYR A 204 13.73 0.95 9.72
CA TYR A 204 14.58 1.70 8.81
C TYR A 204 15.02 3.04 9.38
N THR A 205 14.26 3.67 10.28
CA THR A 205 14.74 4.87 11.00
C THR A 205 15.96 4.55 11.86
N THR A 206 15.93 3.44 12.60
CA THR A 206 17.08 2.96 13.37
C THR A 206 18.26 2.62 12.45
N ARG A 207 18.00 1.91 11.35
CA ARG A 207 19.05 1.52 10.38
C ARG A 207 19.70 2.74 9.71
N VAL A 208 18.90 3.72 9.28
CA VAL A 208 19.38 5.00 8.72
C VAL A 208 20.25 5.72 9.74
N GLY A 209 19.81 5.81 11.00
CA GLY A 209 20.60 6.42 12.08
C GLY A 209 21.96 5.72 12.29
N ALA A 210 21.96 4.39 12.32
CA ALA A 210 23.19 3.60 12.45
C ALA A 210 24.14 3.79 11.26
N LEU A 211 23.62 3.80 10.02
CA LEU A 211 24.41 4.05 8.81
C LEU A 211 25.03 5.45 8.82
N VAL A 212 24.25 6.49 9.17
CA VAL A 212 24.77 7.86 9.27
C VAL A 212 25.90 7.94 10.30
N LYS A 213 25.73 7.32 11.47
CA LYS A 213 26.77 7.27 12.51
C LYS A 213 28.04 6.57 12.01
N ALA A 214 27.89 5.43 11.32
CA ALA A 214 29.03 4.68 10.75
C ALA A 214 29.75 5.47 9.65
N ILE A 215 29.01 6.13 8.74
CA ILE A 215 29.60 6.99 7.70
C ILE A 215 30.42 8.11 8.34
N ASN A 216 29.86 8.77 9.36
CA ASN A 216 30.57 9.84 10.07
C ASN A 216 31.83 9.31 10.77
N GLY A 217 31.76 8.17 11.44
CA GLY A 217 32.91 7.54 12.09
C GLY A 217 34.05 7.24 11.12
N HIS A 218 33.74 6.59 9.98
CA HIS A 218 34.75 6.33 8.95
C HIS A 218 35.27 7.62 8.30
N CYS A 219 34.43 8.63 8.09
CA CYS A 219 34.90 9.91 7.55
C CYS A 219 35.84 10.65 8.52
N VAL A 220 35.63 10.54 9.83
CA VAL A 220 36.53 11.10 10.86
C VAL A 220 37.84 10.33 10.89
N ALA A 221 37.78 9.00 11.02
CA ALA A 221 38.96 8.14 11.02
C ALA A 221 39.83 8.31 9.75
N ALA A 222 39.19 8.50 8.58
CA ALA A 222 39.91 8.78 7.34
C ALA A 222 40.67 10.11 7.38
N ILE A 223 40.12 11.15 8.02
CA ILE A 223 40.80 12.44 8.17
C ILE A 223 41.98 12.32 9.13
N GLU A 224 41.78 11.64 10.27
CA GLU A 224 42.83 11.43 11.27
C GLU A 224 44.01 10.68 10.65
N LYS A 225 43.74 9.54 9.99
CA LYS A 225 44.79 8.74 9.33
C LYS A 225 45.46 9.47 8.17
N ALA A 226 44.72 10.32 7.44
CA ALA A 226 45.31 11.12 6.37
C ALA A 226 46.34 12.14 6.87
N GLY A 227 46.27 12.54 8.16
CA GLY A 227 47.30 13.37 8.79
C GLY A 227 48.62 12.64 9.03
N GLU A 228 48.61 11.30 9.01
CA GLU A 228 49.80 10.44 9.20
C GLU A 228 50.29 9.86 7.87
N ASP A 229 49.39 9.20 7.12
CA ASP A 229 49.64 8.64 5.79
C ASP A 229 48.35 8.67 4.94
N LEU A 230 48.42 9.33 3.80
CA LEU A 230 47.32 9.45 2.84
C LEU A 230 46.82 8.10 2.34
N LYS A 231 47.69 7.08 2.23
CA LYS A 231 47.29 5.72 1.86
C LYS A 231 46.50 5.02 2.98
N ALA A 232 46.78 5.36 4.24
CA ALA A 232 46.08 4.80 5.40
C ALA A 232 44.62 5.26 5.51
N ALA A 233 44.25 6.37 4.87
CA ALA A 233 42.87 6.88 4.83
C ALA A 233 41.94 6.16 3.83
N ALA A 234 42.51 5.50 2.82
CA ALA A 234 41.74 4.88 1.74
C ALA A 234 40.76 3.77 2.17
N PRO A 235 41.11 2.86 3.13
CA PRO A 235 40.18 1.85 3.63
C PRO A 235 38.93 2.46 4.27
N ASP A 236 39.09 3.50 5.09
CA ASP A 236 37.97 4.15 5.77
C ASP A 236 37.08 4.94 4.79
N LEU A 237 37.65 5.61 3.79
CA LEU A 237 36.87 6.21 2.71
C LEU A 237 36.04 5.18 1.94
N LYS A 238 36.62 4.02 1.63
CA LYS A 238 35.89 2.92 0.96
C LYS A 238 34.77 2.38 1.85
N ALA A 239 35.02 2.20 3.14
CA ALA A 239 34.00 1.76 4.10
C ALA A 239 32.85 2.78 4.21
N ALA A 240 33.16 4.07 4.33
CA ALA A 240 32.17 5.15 4.33
C ALA A 240 31.33 5.16 3.04
N ALA A 241 31.96 5.00 1.87
CA ALA A 241 31.28 4.93 0.59
C ALA A 241 30.35 3.72 0.48
N ALA A 242 30.76 2.56 0.97
CA ALA A 242 29.93 1.36 1.02
C ALA A 242 28.69 1.58 1.89
N LYS A 243 28.84 2.13 3.10
CA LYS A 243 27.72 2.45 3.99
C LYS A 243 26.81 3.53 3.39
N PHE A 244 27.36 4.51 2.67
CA PHE A 244 26.58 5.51 1.95
C PHE A 244 25.73 4.88 0.84
N LYS A 245 26.26 3.89 0.11
CA LYS A 245 25.49 3.16 -0.91
C LYS A 245 24.28 2.46 -0.30
N ASP A 246 24.42 1.85 0.87
CA ASP A 246 23.31 1.22 1.60
C ASP A 246 22.26 2.25 2.05
N LEU A 247 22.71 3.39 2.60
CA LEU A 247 21.84 4.49 3.01
C LEU A 247 21.05 5.04 1.81
N LYS A 248 21.74 5.30 0.70
CA LYS A 248 21.14 5.82 -0.54
C LYS A 248 20.07 4.87 -1.06
N LYS A 249 20.34 3.56 -1.06
CA LYS A 249 19.40 2.54 -1.50
C LYS A 249 18.10 2.54 -0.69
N ILE A 250 18.21 2.67 0.64
CA ILE A 250 17.03 2.80 1.52
C ILE A 250 16.26 4.06 1.16
N ASN A 251 16.93 5.22 1.05
CA ASN A 251 16.26 6.47 0.69
C ASN A 251 15.56 6.37 -0.67
N ASP A 252 16.23 5.86 -1.70
CA ASP A 252 15.68 5.75 -3.06
C ASP A 252 14.42 4.87 -3.09
N GLN A 253 14.40 3.78 -2.31
CA GLN A 253 13.20 2.93 -2.15
C GLN A 253 12.05 3.71 -1.50
N TYR A 254 12.32 4.43 -0.40
CA TYR A 254 11.31 5.22 0.29
C TYR A 254 10.79 6.41 -0.53
N GLN A 255 11.65 7.09 -1.30
CA GLN A 255 11.22 8.13 -2.24
C GLN A 255 10.40 7.54 -3.40
N THR A 256 10.76 6.34 -3.87
CA THR A 256 9.96 5.64 -4.89
C THR A 256 8.59 5.25 -4.35
N ALA A 257 8.51 4.72 -3.12
CA ALA A 257 7.24 4.40 -2.46
C ALA A 257 6.38 5.65 -2.29
N LYS A 258 6.98 6.77 -1.83
CA LYS A 258 6.31 8.07 -1.72
C LYS A 258 5.71 8.55 -3.05
N LYS A 259 6.48 8.44 -4.15
CA LYS A 259 6.05 8.88 -5.48
C LYS A 259 4.95 7.99 -6.07
N LYS A 260 5.07 6.66 -5.91
CA LYS A 260 4.15 5.70 -6.54
C LYS A 260 2.86 5.47 -5.74
N PHE A 261 2.88 5.70 -4.43
CA PHE A 261 1.75 5.40 -3.55
C PHE A 261 1.32 6.61 -2.69
N PRO A 262 1.01 7.77 -3.29
CA PRO A 262 0.55 8.94 -2.53
C PRO A 262 -0.75 8.68 -1.78
N GLY A 263 -1.62 7.80 -2.32
CA GLY A 263 -2.86 7.37 -1.66
C GLY A 263 -2.60 6.66 -0.33
N ALA A 264 -1.62 5.76 -0.26
CA ALA A 264 -1.28 5.07 0.99
C ALA A 264 -0.77 6.03 2.08
N ILE A 265 -0.07 7.10 1.68
CA ILE A 265 0.35 8.16 2.60
C ILE A 265 -0.86 9.00 3.06
N ASN A 266 -1.74 9.37 2.13
CA ASN A 266 -2.89 10.21 2.41
C ASN A 266 -3.93 9.52 3.28
N ASP A 267 -4.10 8.21 3.10
CA ASP A 267 -5.06 7.38 3.82
C ASP A 267 -4.53 6.96 5.22
N SER A 268 -3.24 7.19 5.50
CA SER A 268 -2.62 6.86 6.79
C SER A 268 -3.04 7.84 7.90
N LYS A 269 -3.37 7.30 9.07
CA LYS A 269 -3.63 8.09 10.29
C LYS A 269 -2.40 8.90 10.73
N ASP A 270 -1.21 8.43 10.38
CA ASP A 270 0.07 9.02 10.76
C ASP A 270 0.73 9.81 9.62
N LYS A 271 -0.05 10.29 8.63
CA LYS A 271 0.43 11.02 7.45
C LYS A 271 1.52 12.06 7.75
N LYS A 272 1.33 12.89 8.78
CA LYS A 272 2.31 13.94 9.16
C LYS A 272 3.65 13.34 9.59
N LYS A 273 3.61 12.34 10.48
CA LYS A 273 4.80 11.61 10.96
C LYS A 273 5.49 10.88 9.80
N LEU A 274 4.72 10.23 8.94
CA LEU A 274 5.23 9.54 7.75
C LEU A 274 6.00 10.51 6.83
N LEU A 275 5.40 11.65 6.48
CA LEU A 275 6.04 12.65 5.62
C LEU A 275 7.30 13.25 6.25
N ALA A 276 7.29 13.50 7.57
CA ALA A 276 8.45 13.99 8.30
C ALA A 276 9.61 12.99 8.29
N THR A 277 9.33 11.70 8.51
CA THR A 277 10.34 10.63 8.44
C THR A 277 10.94 10.51 7.04
N LEU A 278 10.10 10.53 6.00
CA LEU A 278 10.54 10.47 4.60
C LEU A 278 11.42 11.68 4.21
N LYS A 279 11.08 12.87 4.72
CA LYS A 279 11.93 14.07 4.55
C LYS A 279 13.26 13.89 5.27
N ARG A 280 13.23 13.41 6.52
CA ARG A 280 14.44 13.17 7.33
C ARG A 280 15.39 12.18 6.66
N PHE A 281 14.90 11.10 6.06
CA PHE A 281 15.74 10.14 5.31
C PHE A 281 16.45 10.82 4.14
N ASN A 282 15.74 11.68 3.40
CA ASN A 282 16.32 12.42 2.29
C ASN A 282 17.38 13.41 2.76
N ASP A 283 17.08 14.19 3.81
CA ASP A 283 18.00 15.18 4.37
C ASP A 283 19.28 14.53 4.92
N LEU A 284 19.14 13.40 5.64
CA LEU A 284 20.28 12.64 6.15
C LEU A 284 21.12 12.04 5.02
N THR A 285 20.50 11.52 3.97
CA THR A 285 21.22 11.01 2.80
C THR A 285 22.03 12.12 2.12
N ALA A 286 21.42 13.28 1.89
CA ALA A 286 22.11 14.43 1.31
C ALA A 286 23.22 14.99 2.21
N ALA A 287 23.04 14.97 3.53
CA ALA A 287 24.07 15.37 4.48
C ALA A 287 25.26 14.40 4.48
N SER A 288 25.01 13.09 4.51
CA SER A 288 26.05 12.06 4.44
C SER A 288 26.81 12.10 3.10
N GLU A 289 26.12 12.36 1.98
CA GLU A 289 26.77 12.55 0.69
C GLU A 289 27.74 13.74 0.71
N ARG A 290 27.28 14.89 1.21
CA ARG A 290 28.11 16.10 1.35
C ARG A 290 29.32 15.85 2.24
N LYS A 291 29.14 15.15 3.38
CA LYS A 291 30.24 14.83 4.29
C LYS A 291 31.27 13.92 3.63
N LEU A 292 30.85 12.84 2.97
CA LEU A 292 31.76 11.92 2.28
C LEU A 292 32.55 12.63 1.17
N ARG A 293 31.86 13.44 0.33
CA ARG A 293 32.51 14.25 -0.70
C ARG A 293 33.49 15.25 -0.09
N GLY A 294 33.09 15.97 0.96
CA GLY A 294 33.94 16.92 1.67
C GLY A 294 35.21 16.27 2.21
N THR A 295 35.08 15.15 2.93
CA THR A 295 36.21 14.38 3.45
C THR A 295 37.14 13.91 2.32
N THR A 296 36.58 13.41 1.22
CA THR A 296 37.39 12.97 0.06
C THR A 296 38.19 14.14 -0.54
N VAL A 297 37.59 15.34 -0.64
CA VAL A 297 38.27 16.53 -1.14
C VAL A 297 39.37 16.99 -0.17
N THR A 298 39.10 17.00 1.13
CA THR A 298 40.09 17.40 2.15
C THR A 298 41.32 16.51 2.10
N ILE A 299 41.14 15.18 2.07
CA ILE A 299 42.25 14.23 2.01
C ILE A 299 43.05 14.40 0.71
N LYS A 300 42.38 14.61 -0.42
CA LYS A 300 43.06 14.86 -1.70
C LYS A 300 43.88 16.15 -1.69
N LYS A 301 43.41 17.21 -1.03
CA LYS A 301 44.16 18.47 -0.92
C LYS A 301 45.39 18.33 -0.02
N ALA A 302 45.33 17.48 1.01
CA ALA A 302 46.48 17.16 1.85
C ALA A 302 47.53 16.28 1.14
N ALA A 303 47.21 15.75 -0.06
CA ALA A 303 48.10 14.93 -0.89
C ALA A 303 48.89 15.72 -1.94
N VAL A 304 48.71 17.04 -2.00
CA VAL A 304 49.39 17.98 -2.91
C VAL A 304 50.32 18.85 -2.08
#